data_AF-A0A165BNN9-F1
#
_entry.id   AF-A0A165BNN9-F1
#
_cell.length_a   1.000
_cell.length_b   1.000
_cell.length_c   1.000
_cell.angle_alpha   90.00
_cell.angle_beta   90.00
_cell.angle_gamma   90.00
#
_symmetry.space_group_name_H-M   'P 1'
#
loop_
_entity.id
_entity.type
_entity.pdbx_description
1 polymer ?
#
loop_
_entity_poly.entity_id
_entity_poly.type
_entity_poly.pdbx_seq_one_letter_code
_entity_poly.pdbx_strand_id
1 'polypeptide(L)'
;AGPNLSLVFDAISENGSLEASAAAITASKGVVASVLGAVKSPLPHVKIIASGARLAYDQPDVGKKIFEALQGLLDRGELIPNPVTIMPGGLNGVEAGWELGRTHAISGEKLVYRIADTVF
;
A
#
# COMPACT_ATOMS: atom_id res chain seq x y z
N ALA A 1 -17.23 13.49 -3.34
CA ALA A 1 -16.37 13.48 -2.15
C ALA A 1 -16.93 14.42 -1.09
N GLY A 2 -16.54 14.26 0.18
CA GLY A 2 -16.97 15.16 1.26
C GLY A 2 -16.45 16.60 1.06
N PRO A 3 -17.01 17.58 1.80
CA PRO A 3 -16.51 18.94 1.76
C PRO A 3 -15.07 19.02 2.27
N ASN A 4 -14.24 19.84 1.62
CA ASN A 4 -12.85 20.11 1.99
C ASN A 4 -11.91 18.87 2.00
N LEU A 5 -12.17 17.87 1.14
CA LEU A 5 -11.24 16.77 0.94
C LEU A 5 -9.98 17.30 0.25
N SER A 6 -8.85 17.24 0.94
CA SER A 6 -7.56 17.81 0.49
C SER A 6 -6.47 16.75 0.30
N LEU A 7 -6.65 15.53 0.79
CA LEU A 7 -5.66 14.47 0.72
C LEU A 7 -6.30 13.18 0.18
N VAL A 8 -5.61 12.55 -0.77
CA VAL A 8 -5.98 11.23 -1.30
C VAL A 8 -4.75 10.35 -1.33
N PHE A 9 -4.90 9.09 -0.91
CA PHE A 9 -3.88 8.06 -1.06
C PHE A 9 -4.32 7.09 -2.15
N ASP A 10 -3.62 7.10 -3.27
CA ASP A 10 -3.92 6.28 -4.45
C ASP A 10 -3.01 5.05 -4.48
N ALA A 11 -3.62 3.88 -4.29
CA ALA A 11 -2.94 2.58 -4.28
C ALA A 11 -3.17 1.77 -5.57
N ILE A 12 -3.79 2.36 -6.59
CA ILE A 12 -4.07 1.71 -7.88
C ILE A 12 -3.10 2.23 -8.93
N SER A 13 -3.00 3.56 -9.06
CA SER A 13 -2.07 4.32 -9.88
C SER A 13 -2.11 4.04 -11.39
N GLU A 14 -3.04 3.20 -11.82
CA GLU A 14 -3.27 2.78 -13.21
C GLU A 14 -4.72 3.04 -13.61
N ASN A 15 -5.03 2.89 -14.91
CA ASN A 15 -6.39 2.87 -15.46
C ASN A 15 -7.27 4.09 -15.09
N GLY A 16 -6.67 5.29 -15.03
CA GLY A 16 -7.41 6.52 -14.74
C GLY A 16 -7.63 6.81 -13.25
N SER A 17 -7.06 6.01 -12.34
CA SER A 17 -7.23 6.19 -10.89
C SER A 17 -6.68 7.53 -10.40
N LEU A 18 -5.55 8.00 -10.94
CA LEU A 18 -4.96 9.29 -10.54
C LEU A 18 -5.83 10.48 -10.93
N GLU A 19 -6.46 10.43 -12.10
CA GLU A 19 -7.41 11.44 -12.56
C GLU A 19 -8.65 11.45 -11.67
N ALA A 20 -9.18 10.26 -11.33
CA ALA A 20 -10.31 10.13 -10.42
C ALA A 20 -9.95 10.64 -9.00
N SER A 21 -8.75 10.31 -8.51
CA SER A 21 -8.20 10.76 -7.23
C SER A 21 -8.03 12.28 -7.20
N ALA A 22 -7.52 12.89 -8.27
CA ALA A 22 -7.40 14.34 -8.39
C ALA A 22 -8.77 15.01 -8.45
N ALA A 23 -9.72 14.45 -9.22
CA ALA A 23 -11.09 14.97 -9.33
C ALA A 23 -11.90 14.83 -8.02
N ALA A 24 -11.52 13.92 -7.12
CA ALA A 24 -12.14 13.77 -5.82
C ALA A 24 -11.79 14.91 -4.84
N ILE A 25 -10.70 15.65 -5.07
CA ILE A 25 -10.31 16.79 -4.22
C ILE A 25 -11.36 17.89 -4.32
N THR A 26 -11.90 18.31 -3.17
CA THR A 26 -12.89 19.39 -3.07
C THR A 26 -12.36 20.62 -2.32
N ALA A 27 -11.18 20.52 -1.71
CA ALA A 27 -10.47 21.66 -1.12
C ALA A 27 -9.85 22.57 -2.20
N SER A 28 -9.57 23.82 -1.86
CA SER A 28 -8.95 24.79 -2.79
C SER A 28 -7.52 24.41 -3.22
N LYS A 29 -6.86 23.53 -2.45
CA LYS A 29 -5.60 22.87 -2.78
C LYS A 29 -5.63 21.44 -2.25
N GLY A 30 -5.02 20.51 -2.98
CA GLY A 30 -4.94 19.12 -2.53
C GLY A 30 -3.67 18.40 -2.92
N VAL A 31 -3.46 17.24 -2.30
CA VAL A 31 -2.34 16.33 -2.57
C VAL A 31 -2.88 14.92 -2.78
N VAL A 32 -2.45 14.30 -3.88
CA VAL A 32 -2.62 12.86 -4.11
C VAL A 32 -1.26 12.21 -3.91
N ALA A 33 -1.15 11.29 -2.95
CA ALA A 33 0.01 10.43 -2.77
C ALA A 33 -0.21 9.12 -3.52
N SER A 34 0.61 8.84 -4.52
CA SER A 34 0.51 7.68 -5.42
C SER A 34 1.53 6.61 -5.08
N VAL A 35 1.14 5.33 -5.10
CA VAL A 35 2.04 4.20 -4.84
C VAL A 35 3.02 3.99 -5.99
N LEU A 36 2.57 3.95 -7.25
CA LEU A 36 3.46 3.63 -8.38
C LEU A 36 4.33 4.82 -8.84
N GLY A 37 4.06 6.03 -8.37
CA GLY A 37 4.96 7.18 -8.57
C GLY A 37 4.27 8.52 -8.74
N ALA A 38 5.07 9.58 -8.77
CA ALA A 38 4.60 10.94 -9.02
C ALA A 38 4.45 11.20 -10.52
N VAL A 39 3.40 11.93 -10.90
CA VAL A 39 3.23 12.49 -12.24
C VAL A 39 2.81 13.96 -12.14
N LYS A 40 2.86 14.70 -13.25
CA LYS A 40 2.30 16.05 -13.29
C LYS A 40 0.78 15.96 -13.20
N SER A 41 0.20 16.70 -12.26
CA SER A 41 -1.25 16.77 -12.12
C SER A 41 -1.91 17.43 -13.33
N PRO A 42 -3.03 16.90 -13.84
CA PRO A 42 -3.85 17.58 -14.83
C PRO A 42 -4.65 18.76 -14.21
N LEU A 43 -4.84 18.77 -12.89
CA LEU A 43 -5.54 19.84 -12.17
C LEU A 43 -4.53 20.77 -11.48
N PRO A 44 -4.56 22.09 -11.76
CA PRO A 44 -3.51 23.01 -11.31
C PRO A 44 -3.46 23.21 -9.79
N HIS A 45 -4.56 22.94 -9.09
CA HIS A 45 -4.67 23.07 -7.62
C HIS A 45 -4.37 21.76 -6.87
N VAL A 46 -4.11 20.66 -7.59
CA VAL A 46 -3.78 19.36 -7.02
C VAL A 46 -2.33 19.04 -7.32
N LYS A 47 -1.58 18.63 -6.29
CA LYS A 47 -0.22 18.09 -6.45
C LYS A 47 -0.28 16.57 -6.38
N ILE A 48 0.30 15.89 -7.35
CA ILE A 48 0.51 14.43 -7.26
C ILE A 48 1.96 14.20 -6.82
N ILE A 49 2.15 13.40 -5.78
CA ILE A 49 3.47 13.02 -5.25
C ILE A 49 3.60 11.50 -5.19
N ALA A 50 4.83 11.01 -5.18
CA ALA A 50 5.10 9.63 -4.83
C ALA A 50 4.84 9.47 -3.32
N SER A 51 4.18 8.37 -2.93
CA SER A 51 3.91 8.02 -1.53
C SER A 51 5.18 7.83 -0.69
N GLY A 52 6.32 7.57 -1.35
CA GLY A 52 7.56 7.25 -0.68
C GLY A 52 7.61 5.82 -0.16
N ALA A 53 6.68 4.94 -0.54
CA ALA A 53 6.67 3.53 -0.11
C ALA A 53 8.01 2.81 -0.34
N ARG A 54 8.72 3.17 -1.42
CA ARG A 54 10.06 2.63 -1.73
C ARG A 54 11.20 3.27 -0.94
N LEU A 55 11.01 4.50 -0.42
CA LEU A 55 12.08 5.24 0.28
C LEU A 55 12.56 4.51 1.53
N ALA A 56 11.69 3.78 2.22
CA ALA A 56 12.09 2.96 3.36
C ALA A 56 13.11 1.87 2.99
N TYR A 57 13.05 1.38 1.75
CA TYR A 57 13.99 0.40 1.20
C TYR A 57 15.25 1.07 0.66
N ASP A 58 15.09 2.16 -0.09
CA ASP A 58 16.20 2.83 -0.78
C ASP A 58 17.08 3.67 0.18
N GLN A 59 16.54 4.11 1.33
CA GLN A 59 17.23 4.96 2.30
C GLN A 59 17.16 4.34 3.71
N PRO A 60 18.23 3.64 4.15
CA PRO A 60 18.23 2.90 5.42
C PRO A 60 17.85 3.74 6.66
N ASP A 61 18.32 5.00 6.73
CA ASP A 61 18.00 5.89 7.86
C ASP A 61 16.53 6.28 7.93
N VAL A 62 15.88 6.42 6.76
CA VAL A 62 14.43 6.64 6.66
C VAL A 62 13.69 5.36 7.01
N GLY A 63 14.13 4.22 6.47
CA GLY A 63 13.60 2.91 6.78
C GLY A 63 13.58 2.63 8.27
N LYS A 64 14.71 2.85 8.98
CA LYS A 64 14.80 2.68 10.43
C LYS A 64 13.71 3.45 11.16
N LYS A 65 13.55 4.75 10.88
CA LYS A 65 12.54 5.60 11.52
C LYS A 65 11.11 5.13 11.22
N ILE A 66 10.84 4.68 9.99
CA ILE A 66 9.53 4.14 9.59
C ILE A 66 9.22 2.86 10.36
N PHE A 67 10.17 1.92 10.45
CA PHE A 67 9.97 0.67 11.17
C PHE A 67 9.86 0.87 12.69
N GLU A 68 10.59 1.83 13.27
CA GLU A 68 10.42 2.22 14.68
C GLU A 68 9.00 2.78 14.94
N ALA A 69 8.51 3.66 14.06
CA ALA A 69 7.15 4.19 14.17
C ALA A 69 6.10 3.07 13.99
N LEU A 70 6.31 2.18 13.03
CA LEU A 70 5.45 1.04 12.76
C LEU A 70 5.35 0.11 13.98
N GLN A 71 6.48 -0.21 14.61
CA GLN A 71 6.51 -1.02 15.83
C GLN A 71 5.67 -0.38 16.93
N GLY A 72 5.87 0.92 17.19
CA GLY A 72 5.09 1.63 18.19
C GLY A 72 3.58 1.65 17.92
N LEU A 73 3.16 1.75 16.65
CA LEU A 73 1.73 1.70 16.27
C LEU A 73 1.13 0.31 16.47
N LEU A 74 1.89 -0.75 16.14
CA LEU A 74 1.48 -2.14 16.34
C LEU A 74 1.37 -2.47 17.83
N ASP A 75 2.36 -2.08 18.64
CA ASP A 75 2.38 -2.34 20.10
C ASP A 75 1.19 -1.69 20.81
N ARG A 76 0.75 -0.52 20.34
CA ARG A 76 -0.42 0.19 20.88
C ARG A 76 -1.76 -0.27 20.28
N GLY A 77 -1.74 -1.12 19.26
CA GLY A 77 -2.95 -1.55 18.54
C GLY A 77 -3.63 -0.43 17.72
N GLU A 78 -2.92 0.67 17.45
CA GLU A 78 -3.39 1.75 16.59
C GLU A 78 -3.30 1.38 15.10
N LEU A 79 -2.36 0.49 14.77
CA LEU A 79 -2.31 -0.19 13.49
C LEU A 79 -2.66 -1.66 13.69
N ILE A 80 -3.74 -2.10 13.04
CA ILE A 80 -4.19 -3.50 13.07
C ILE A 80 -3.73 -4.15 11.76
N PRO A 81 -2.94 -5.24 11.81
CA PRO A 81 -2.52 -5.95 10.60
C PRO A 81 -3.71 -6.61 9.92
N ASN A 82 -3.58 -6.83 8.60
CA ASN A 82 -4.56 -7.61 7.85
C ASN A 82 -4.73 -9.03 8.44
N PRO A 83 -5.90 -9.64 8.29
CA PRO A 83 -6.09 -11.07 8.56
C PRO A 83 -5.06 -11.92 7.81
N VAL A 84 -4.51 -12.90 8.51
CA VAL A 84 -3.45 -13.77 7.99
C VAL A 84 -4.04 -15.09 7.51
N THR A 85 -3.68 -15.46 6.28
CA THR A 85 -3.94 -16.78 5.71
C THR A 85 -2.61 -17.51 5.60
N ILE A 86 -2.41 -18.54 6.42
CA ILE A 86 -1.20 -19.37 6.32
C ILE A 86 -1.38 -20.38 5.19
N MET A 87 -0.52 -20.28 4.19
CA MET A 87 -0.49 -21.22 3.07
C MET A 87 0.12 -22.57 3.50
N PRO A 88 -0.46 -23.70 3.08
CA PRO A 88 0.04 -25.03 3.44
C PRO A 88 1.39 -25.35 2.77
N GLY A 89 2.20 -26.20 3.43
CA GLY A 89 3.45 -26.73 2.86
C GLY A 89 4.65 -25.77 2.89
N GLY A 90 4.55 -24.67 3.65
CA GLY A 90 5.63 -23.69 3.77
C GLY A 90 6.00 -23.08 2.42
N LEU A 91 7.28 -23.08 2.07
CA LEU A 91 7.75 -22.52 0.81
C LEU A 91 7.24 -23.28 -0.43
N ASN A 92 6.83 -24.55 -0.28
CA ASN A 92 6.26 -25.33 -1.38
C ASN A 92 4.87 -24.80 -1.82
N GLY A 93 4.21 -23.96 -1.00
CA GLY A 93 2.92 -23.35 -1.31
C GLY A 93 3.00 -22.03 -2.11
N VAL A 94 4.20 -21.49 -2.37
CA VAL A 94 4.39 -20.15 -2.94
C VAL A 94 3.77 -20.03 -4.34
N GLU A 95 3.90 -21.05 -5.18
CA GLU A 95 3.30 -21.04 -6.53
C GLU A 95 1.77 -20.93 -6.48
N ALA A 96 1.13 -21.71 -5.60
CA ALA A 96 -0.32 -21.67 -5.42
C ALA A 96 -0.79 -20.29 -4.92
N GLY A 97 -0.07 -19.66 -4.01
CA GLY A 97 -0.43 -18.32 -3.53
C GLY A 97 -0.21 -17.22 -4.58
N TRP A 98 0.77 -17.37 -5.48
CA TRP A 98 0.89 -16.48 -6.64
C TRP A 98 -0.31 -16.60 -7.58
N GLU A 99 -0.83 -17.80 -7.79
CA GLU A 99 -2.01 -18.02 -8.63
C GLU A 99 -3.26 -17.36 -8.03
N LEU A 100 -3.45 -17.44 -6.72
CA LEU A 100 -4.51 -16.68 -6.02
C LEU A 100 -4.41 -15.17 -6.27
N GLY A 101 -3.19 -14.63 -6.26
CA GLY A 101 -2.94 -13.22 -6.55
C GLY A 101 -3.28 -12.84 -8.00
N ARG A 102 -2.87 -13.68 -8.97
CA ARG A 102 -3.14 -13.45 -10.41
C ARG A 102 -4.61 -13.54 -10.77
N THR A 103 -5.34 -14.44 -10.13
CA THR A 103 -6.78 -14.65 -10.35
C THR A 103 -7.66 -13.71 -9.53
N HIS A 104 -7.07 -12.75 -8.81
CA HIS A 104 -7.77 -11.81 -7.93
C HIS A 104 -8.64 -12.49 -6.86
N ALA A 105 -8.22 -13.66 -6.38
CA ALA A 105 -8.95 -14.46 -5.40
C ALA A 105 -8.69 -14.05 -3.93
N ILE A 106 -7.76 -13.11 -3.70
CA ILE A 106 -7.36 -12.62 -2.37
C ILE A 106 -8.18 -11.37 -2.03
N SER A 107 -8.87 -11.36 -0.88
CA SER A 107 -9.68 -10.21 -0.47
C SER A 107 -9.34 -9.75 0.96
N GLY A 108 -8.59 -8.65 1.06
CA GLY A 108 -8.26 -8.01 2.35
C GLY A 108 -7.33 -8.82 3.26
N GLU A 109 -6.87 -9.98 2.84
CA GLU A 109 -6.00 -10.89 3.61
C GLU A 109 -4.52 -10.81 3.17
N LYS A 110 -3.63 -11.26 4.04
CA LYS A 110 -2.21 -11.45 3.75
C LYS A 110 -1.87 -12.93 3.73
N LEU A 111 -1.42 -13.43 2.58
CA LEU A 111 -0.84 -14.77 2.47
C LEU A 111 0.52 -14.82 3.19
N VAL A 112 0.69 -15.80 4.07
CA VAL A 112 1.91 -16.02 4.86
C VAL A 112 2.39 -17.46 4.68
N TYR A 113 3.69 -17.64 4.50
CA TYR A 113 4.33 -18.94 4.36
C TYR A 113 5.23 -19.19 5.57
N ARG A 114 4.94 -20.23 6.34
CA ARG A 114 5.81 -20.61 7.46
C ARG A 114 6.95 -21.49 6.93
N ILE A 115 8.18 -20.99 7.03
CA ILE A 115 9.36 -21.71 6.53
C ILE A 115 9.47 -23.11 7.18
N ALA A 116 9.15 -23.22 8.47
CA ALA A 116 9.19 -24.48 9.22
C ALA A 116 8.22 -25.56 8.70
N ASP A 117 7.19 -25.19 7.92
CA ASP A 117 6.23 -26.12 7.34
C ASP A 117 6.72 -26.72 6.01
N THR A 118 7.94 -26.37 5.56
CA THR A 118 8.55 -26.86 4.31
C THR A 118 9.21 -28.21 4.51
N VAL A 119 8.85 -29.19 3.68
CA VAL A 119 9.53 -30.49 3.59
C VAL A 119 10.40 -30.50 2.33
N PHE A 120 11.68 -30.85 2.49
CA PHE A 120 12.70 -30.89 1.43
C PHE A 120 12.90 -32.31 0.90
#